data_AF-A0A8S0Z2K9-F1
#
_entry.id   AF-A0A8S0Z2K9-F1
#
_cell.length_a   1.000
_cell.length_b   1.000
_cell.length_c   1.000
_cell.angle_alpha   90.00
_cell.angle_beta   90.00
_cell.angle_gamma   90.00
#
_symmetry.space_group_name_H-M   'P 1'
#
loop_
_entity.id
_entity.type
_entity.pdbx_description
1 polymer ?
#
loop_
_entity_poly.entity_id
_entity_poly.type
_entity_poly.pdbx_seq_one_letter_code
_entity_poly.pdbx_strand_id
1 'polypeptide(L)'
;MTCSKANNEYRILLSGLTDDFHLKTDGKLYVKESVDEPSQEYNADKYCLDNFVGDSDENANTSVKLNALICYSPNVESNHYGVSASCMLISCFFIILTVAVYVFLPRLRTLNGMVMITYLLNLFVAFLFMATMQILLLIDKISYVDCICMTFIIYFSILAAFFWLNVMCYDLWSKLRSSQNMAHGFATSARLRFLSYSCYAFGLPTVLTILLAALEFSNLPVHIKLLPHLRRQGCFLSGTSKLLYLYTPILLACMANLIFFILTAKLLAHLKKQTQGVRKNKDSQRFALYIKLFIVTGINWVLEVISSLYPEANYFWQFTDAYNVLVGFIIFIIFVCKKKTLISLRRRYQMLTGKKMSRTETTNTRTSSCIFSHQSKDDSQIKSNVSMDPKTEQKRKKSLLFEDVRQSLNTYVNTRK
;
A
#
# COMPACT_ATOMS: atom_id res chain seq x y z
N MET A 1 5.13 31.32 -40.46
CA MET A 1 4.96 30.59 -39.19
C MET A 1 5.79 31.24 -38.08
N THR A 2 5.12 31.77 -37.06
CA THR A 2 5.78 32.45 -35.93
C THR A 2 5.27 31.84 -34.63
N CYS A 3 6.08 31.01 -33.97
CA CYS A 3 5.70 30.42 -32.69
C CYS A 3 5.87 31.47 -31.59
N SER A 4 4.85 31.60 -30.74
CA SER A 4 4.83 32.58 -29.66
C SER A 4 5.76 32.13 -28.54
N LYS A 5 6.88 32.85 -28.38
CA LYS A 5 7.75 32.68 -27.20
C LYS A 5 7.02 33.00 -25.89
N ALA A 6 5.99 33.85 -25.92
CA ALA A 6 5.18 34.17 -24.73
C ALA A 6 4.31 32.99 -24.28
N ASN A 7 3.98 32.05 -25.17
CA ASN A 7 3.16 30.86 -24.89
C ASN A 7 4.00 29.57 -24.79
N ASN A 8 5.33 29.69 -24.66
CA ASN A 8 6.24 28.54 -24.60
C ASN A 8 6.11 27.58 -25.81
N GLU A 9 5.78 28.10 -27.00
CA GLU A 9 5.67 27.30 -28.21
C GLU A 9 7.05 27.04 -28.83
N TYR A 10 7.33 25.77 -29.16
CA TYR A 10 8.54 25.34 -29.86
C TYR A 10 8.20 24.79 -31.24
N ARG A 11 9.16 24.88 -32.17
CA ARG A 11 9.03 24.31 -33.51
C ARG A 11 9.48 22.85 -33.47
N ILE A 12 8.59 21.94 -33.87
CA ILE A 12 8.92 20.52 -33.97
C ILE A 12 8.51 19.98 -35.34
N LEU A 13 9.27 19.00 -35.83
CA LEU A 13 9.01 18.32 -37.08
C LEU A 13 7.95 17.24 -36.85
N LEU A 14 6.91 17.23 -37.67
CA LEU A 14 5.71 16.42 -37.43
C LEU A 14 5.98 14.92 -37.55
N SER A 15 6.90 14.49 -38.42
CA SER A 15 7.34 13.09 -38.49
C SER A 15 7.97 12.56 -37.18
N GLY A 16 8.32 13.44 -36.23
CA GLY A 16 8.71 13.04 -34.88
C GLY A 16 7.53 12.60 -34.00
N LEU A 17 6.29 12.97 -34.38
CA LEU A 17 5.05 12.71 -33.64
C LEU A 17 4.13 11.74 -34.38
N THR A 18 3.82 12.01 -35.65
CA THR A 18 2.89 11.21 -36.46
C THR A 18 3.15 11.41 -37.96
N ASP A 19 2.86 10.38 -38.75
CA ASP A 19 2.85 10.46 -40.22
C ASP A 19 1.43 10.73 -40.76
N ASP A 20 0.41 10.75 -39.89
CA ASP A 20 -1.01 10.85 -40.26
C ASP A 20 -1.52 12.30 -40.08
N PHE A 21 -1.35 13.10 -41.13
CA PHE A 21 -1.82 14.49 -41.19
C PHE A 21 -2.43 14.85 -42.54
N HIS A 22 -3.43 15.73 -42.53
CA HIS A 22 -4.08 16.19 -43.74
C HIS A 22 -4.41 17.69 -43.66
N LEU A 23 -4.27 18.38 -44.79
CA LEU A 23 -4.65 19.78 -44.92
C LEU A 23 -6.12 19.89 -45.31
N LYS A 24 -6.91 20.63 -44.53
CA LYS A 24 -8.32 20.91 -44.81
C LYS A 24 -8.46 22.05 -45.82
N THR A 25 -9.62 22.12 -46.48
CA THR A 25 -9.95 23.15 -47.47
C THR A 25 -10.05 24.56 -46.89
N ASP A 26 -10.20 24.69 -45.57
CA ASP A 26 -10.18 25.97 -44.84
C ASP A 26 -8.75 26.43 -44.49
N GLY A 27 -7.71 25.71 -44.95
CA GLY A 27 -6.32 26.04 -44.70
C GLY A 27 -5.83 25.65 -43.31
N LYS A 28 -6.58 24.82 -42.57
CA LYS A 28 -6.12 24.26 -41.29
C LYS A 28 -5.45 22.91 -41.49
N LEU A 29 -4.37 22.68 -40.75
CA LEU A 29 -3.67 21.41 -40.71
C LEU A 29 -4.29 20.54 -39.62
N TYR A 30 -4.81 19.39 -40.02
CA TYR A 30 -5.35 18.38 -39.12
C TYR A 30 -4.27 17.35 -38.82
N VAL A 31 -3.94 17.19 -37.54
CA VAL A 31 -2.89 16.29 -37.06
C VAL A 31 -3.50 15.26 -36.13
N LYS A 32 -3.22 13.99 -36.40
CA LYS A 32 -3.63 12.88 -35.53
C LYS A 32 -2.43 12.34 -34.76
N GLU A 33 -2.26 12.87 -33.54
CA GLU A 33 -1.13 12.55 -32.64
C GLU A 33 -1.16 11.08 -32.19
N SER A 34 -2.35 10.51 -31.95
CA SER A 34 -2.54 9.08 -31.71
C SER A 34 -3.99 8.62 -31.98
N VAL A 35 -4.26 7.31 -31.88
CA VAL A 35 -5.62 6.74 -32.04
C VAL A 35 -6.55 7.15 -30.87
N ASP A 36 -5.96 7.50 -29.72
CA ASP A 36 -6.69 7.67 -28.45
C ASP A 36 -6.71 9.14 -27.96
N GLU A 37 -6.06 10.08 -28.67
CA GLU A 37 -6.15 11.52 -28.39
C GLU A 37 -7.03 12.25 -29.42
N PRO A 38 -7.75 13.31 -28.99
CA PRO A 38 -8.49 14.16 -29.92
C PRO A 38 -7.51 14.79 -30.92
N SER A 39 -7.84 14.68 -32.19
CA SER A 39 -7.10 15.31 -33.28
C SER A 39 -6.94 16.80 -33.04
N GLN A 40 -5.71 17.30 -33.14
CA GLN A 40 -5.43 18.73 -33.03
C GLN A 40 -5.51 19.41 -34.40
N GLU A 41 -6.11 20.60 -34.41
CA GLU A 41 -6.17 21.46 -35.57
C GLU A 41 -5.23 22.65 -35.39
N TYR A 42 -4.34 22.84 -36.34
CA TYR A 42 -3.43 23.97 -36.40
C TYR A 42 -3.90 24.95 -37.46
N ASN A 43 -4.07 26.21 -37.07
CA ASN A 43 -4.33 27.30 -38.02
C ASN A 43 -3.10 27.56 -38.91
N ALA A 44 -3.32 28.18 -40.07
CA ALA A 44 -2.29 28.46 -41.09
C ALA A 44 -1.07 29.25 -40.58
N ASP A 45 -1.20 29.99 -39.48
CA ASP A 45 -0.10 30.74 -38.84
C ASP A 45 0.81 29.85 -37.96
N LYS A 46 0.31 28.68 -37.56
CA LYS A 46 0.93 27.77 -36.57
C LYS A 46 1.62 26.55 -37.16
N TYR A 47 1.61 26.38 -38.49
CA TYR A 47 2.37 25.32 -39.15
C TYR A 47 3.06 25.83 -40.42
N CYS A 48 3.99 25.03 -40.94
CA CYS A 48 4.63 25.23 -42.23
C CYS A 48 4.82 23.86 -42.90
N LEU A 49 4.36 23.73 -44.15
CA LEU A 49 4.61 22.53 -44.95
C LEU A 49 5.83 22.76 -45.83
N ASP A 50 6.76 21.82 -45.82
CA ASP A 50 7.93 21.85 -46.70
C ASP A 50 8.38 20.42 -47.04
N ASN A 51 9.24 20.31 -48.04
CA ASN A 51 9.86 19.07 -48.43
C ASN A 51 11.18 18.89 -47.66
N PHE A 52 11.22 17.91 -46.77
CA PHE A 52 12.38 17.63 -45.95
C PHE A 52 13.19 16.49 -46.53
N VAL A 53 14.51 16.65 -46.45
CA VAL A 53 15.47 15.63 -46.86
C VAL A 53 15.65 14.67 -45.69
N GLY A 54 15.25 13.40 -45.87
CA GLY A 54 15.51 12.36 -44.87
C GLY A 54 16.97 11.91 -44.91
N ASP A 55 17.55 11.62 -43.75
CA ASP A 55 18.88 10.98 -43.67
C ASP A 55 18.79 9.61 -44.34
N SER A 56 19.53 9.45 -45.42
CA SER A 56 19.67 8.20 -46.16
C SER A 56 20.66 7.28 -45.44
N ASP A 57 20.22 6.07 -45.11
CA ASP A 57 21.11 4.91 -44.96
C ASP A 57 22.02 4.84 -46.21
N GLU A 58 23.30 4.54 -46.00
CA GLU A 58 24.44 4.73 -46.92
C GLU A 58 24.32 4.15 -48.35
N ASN A 59 23.21 3.56 -48.78
CA ASN A 59 23.04 2.99 -50.12
C ASN A 59 21.64 3.16 -50.77
N ALA A 60 20.85 4.18 -50.41
CA ALA A 60 19.58 4.47 -51.09
C ALA A 60 19.39 5.96 -51.39
N ASN A 61 18.82 6.26 -52.57
CA ASN A 61 18.48 7.61 -53.05
C ASN A 61 17.91 8.49 -51.93
N THR A 62 18.42 9.72 -51.84
CA THR A 62 17.93 10.80 -50.98
C THR A 62 16.41 10.95 -51.12
N SER A 63 15.64 10.44 -50.14
CA SER A 63 14.19 10.52 -50.19
C SER A 63 13.72 11.87 -49.67
N VAL A 64 13.28 12.74 -50.56
CA VAL A 64 12.59 13.97 -50.21
C VAL A 64 11.15 13.62 -49.84
N LYS A 65 10.73 13.93 -48.61
CA LYS A 65 9.37 13.68 -48.12
C LYS A 65 8.71 14.98 -47.69
N LEU A 66 7.45 15.17 -48.09
CA LEU A 66 6.61 16.25 -47.60
C LEU A 66 6.38 16.06 -46.10
N ASN A 67 6.63 17.10 -45.32
CA ASN A 67 6.46 17.08 -43.87
C ASN A 67 5.95 18.44 -43.38
N ALA A 68 5.54 18.51 -42.12
CA ALA A 68 5.11 19.76 -41.49
C ALA A 68 6.03 20.12 -40.31
N LEU A 69 6.33 21.41 -40.18
CA LEU A 69 6.78 22.02 -38.93
C LEU A 69 5.55 22.58 -38.22
N ILE A 70 5.33 22.21 -36.96
CA ILE A 70 4.22 22.73 -36.16
C ILE A 70 4.74 23.54 -34.96
N CYS A 71 3.98 24.55 -34.56
CA CYS A 71 4.19 25.27 -33.31
C CYS A 71 3.53 24.45 -32.20
N TYR A 72 4.31 23.58 -31.59
CA TYR A 72 3.87 22.81 -30.45
C TYR A 72 4.07 23.63 -29.19
N SER A 73 2.98 24.08 -28.60
CA SER A 73 3.00 24.33 -27.17
C SER A 73 2.84 22.95 -26.55
N PRO A 74 3.77 22.44 -25.72
CA PRO A 74 3.37 21.40 -24.81
C PRO A 74 2.14 21.96 -24.12
N ASN A 75 0.97 21.33 -24.31
CA ASN A 75 -0.10 21.47 -23.35
C ASN A 75 0.49 20.91 -22.06
N VAL A 76 1.26 21.75 -21.38
CA VAL A 76 1.34 21.75 -19.95
C VAL A 76 -0.10 22.10 -19.59
N GLU A 77 -1.00 21.08 -19.63
CA GLU A 77 -1.92 20.88 -18.53
C GLU A 77 -1.15 21.41 -17.34
N SER A 78 -1.64 22.50 -16.75
CA SER A 78 -1.09 23.14 -15.59
C SER A 78 -1.16 22.14 -14.45
N ASN A 79 -0.35 21.10 -14.59
CA ASN A 79 -0.29 19.93 -13.78
C ASN A 79 0.45 20.47 -12.60
N HIS A 80 -0.28 20.55 -11.50
CA HIS A 80 0.25 20.93 -10.22
C HIS A 80 1.24 19.86 -9.72
N TYR A 81 2.19 19.41 -10.54
CA TYR A 81 3.25 18.45 -10.22
C TYR A 81 3.96 18.88 -8.93
N GLY A 82 4.19 20.18 -8.74
CA GLY A 82 4.73 20.72 -7.50
C GLY A 82 3.84 20.49 -6.27
N VAL A 83 2.53 20.71 -6.38
CA VAL A 83 1.58 20.48 -5.28
C VAL A 83 1.39 18.99 -5.03
N SER A 84 1.17 18.21 -6.09
CA SER A 84 1.06 16.75 -6.05
C SER A 84 2.30 16.12 -5.43
N ALA A 85 3.51 16.43 -5.91
CA ALA A 85 4.75 15.91 -5.34
C ALA A 85 4.91 16.32 -3.87
N SER A 86 4.58 17.57 -3.52
CA SER A 86 4.61 18.04 -2.13
C SER A 86 3.66 17.24 -1.24
N CYS A 87 2.42 17.00 -1.69
CA CYS A 87 1.45 16.22 -0.93
C CYS A 87 1.86 14.73 -0.82
N MET A 88 2.47 14.14 -1.86
CA MET A 88 3.01 12.77 -1.81
C MET A 88 4.13 12.67 -0.76
N LEU A 89 5.03 13.65 -0.71
CA LEU A 89 6.11 13.69 0.29
C LEU A 89 5.56 13.84 1.71
N ILE A 90 4.54 14.67 1.91
CA ILE A 90 3.82 14.77 3.20
C ILE A 90 3.20 13.41 3.57
N SER A 91 2.55 12.73 2.63
CA SER A 91 2.03 11.37 2.84
C SER A 91 3.13 10.37 3.20
N CYS A 92 4.27 10.41 2.52
CA CYS A 92 5.45 9.59 2.84
C CYS A 92 5.92 9.79 4.28
N PHE A 93 5.98 11.04 4.75
CA PHE A 93 6.32 11.35 6.14
C PHE A 93 5.36 10.69 7.14
N PHE A 94 4.05 10.80 6.92
CA PHE A 94 3.04 10.17 7.79
C PHE A 94 3.04 8.64 7.73
N ILE A 95 3.37 8.05 6.58
CA ILE A 95 3.55 6.61 6.43
C ILE A 95 4.76 6.13 7.26
N ILE A 96 5.91 6.81 7.15
CA ILE A 96 7.10 6.49 7.97
C ILE A 96 6.76 6.58 9.46
N LEU A 97 6.06 7.63 9.88
CA LEU A 97 5.65 7.79 11.28
C LEU A 97 4.74 6.64 11.74
N THR A 98 3.83 6.19 10.88
CA THR A 98 2.97 5.02 11.14
C THR A 98 3.80 3.74 11.30
N VAL A 99 4.73 3.49 10.37
CA VAL A 99 5.65 2.33 10.42
C VAL A 99 6.49 2.36 11.70
N ALA A 100 7.04 3.52 12.05
CA ALA A 100 7.81 3.72 13.27
C ALA A 100 6.99 3.32 14.50
N VAL A 101 5.75 3.82 14.64
CA VAL A 101 4.87 3.45 15.76
C VAL A 101 4.61 1.94 15.82
N TYR A 102 4.42 1.29 14.67
CA TYR A 102 4.21 -0.16 14.59
C TYR A 102 5.42 -0.97 15.02
N VAL A 103 6.63 -0.52 14.65
CA VAL A 103 7.90 -1.15 15.05
C VAL A 103 8.19 -0.89 16.53
N PHE A 104 7.98 0.34 17.02
CA PHE A 104 8.24 0.73 18.40
C PHE A 104 7.34 0.02 19.41
N LEU A 105 6.13 -0.40 19.03
CA LEU A 105 5.18 -1.11 19.90
C LEU A 105 5.27 -2.63 19.67
N PRO A 106 5.88 -3.43 20.57
CA PRO A 106 6.03 -4.87 20.42
C PRO A 106 4.72 -5.62 20.32
N ARG A 107 3.66 -5.06 20.91
CA ARG A 107 2.30 -5.58 20.81
C ARG A 107 1.77 -5.58 19.37
N LEU A 108 2.31 -4.71 18.52
CA LEU A 108 1.94 -4.59 17.11
C LEU A 108 2.83 -5.43 16.19
N ARG A 109 4.07 -5.80 16.59
CA ARG A 109 5.02 -6.65 15.84
C ARG A 109 4.62 -8.12 15.68
N THR A 110 3.33 -8.41 15.65
CA THR A 110 2.77 -9.72 15.30
C THR A 110 2.79 -9.93 13.79
N LEU A 111 2.48 -11.14 13.30
CA LEU A 111 2.36 -11.41 11.85
C LEU A 111 1.51 -10.36 11.12
N ASN A 112 0.36 -9.98 11.68
CA ASN A 112 -0.52 -8.96 11.11
C ASN A 112 0.16 -7.58 11.00
N GLY A 113 1.01 -7.24 11.98
CA GLY A 113 1.74 -5.98 11.95
C GLY A 113 2.85 -6.00 10.92
N MET A 114 3.53 -7.15 10.74
CA MET A 114 4.54 -7.29 9.68
C MET A 114 3.91 -7.13 8.29
N VAL A 115 2.80 -7.83 8.02
CA VAL A 115 2.04 -7.69 6.76
C VAL A 115 1.59 -6.23 6.55
N MET A 116 1.09 -5.57 7.59
CA MET A 116 0.70 -4.15 7.54
C MET A 116 1.89 -3.22 7.27
N ILE A 117 3.04 -3.44 7.92
CA ILE A 117 4.26 -2.65 7.69
C ILE A 117 4.71 -2.84 6.23
N THR A 118 4.74 -4.06 5.71
CA THR A 118 5.16 -4.33 4.34
C THR A 118 4.22 -3.67 3.33
N TYR A 119 2.90 -3.69 3.56
CA TYR A 119 1.94 -2.91 2.79
C TYR A 119 2.28 -1.40 2.77
N LEU A 120 2.52 -0.81 3.95
CA LEU A 120 2.86 0.60 4.07
C LEU A 120 4.18 0.97 3.40
N LEU A 121 5.19 0.09 3.48
CA LEU A 121 6.47 0.30 2.83
C LEU A 121 6.36 0.29 1.29
N ASN A 122 5.53 -0.59 0.72
CA ASN A 122 5.27 -0.56 -0.72
C ASN A 122 4.58 0.75 -1.15
N LEU A 123 3.59 1.23 -0.39
CA LEU A 123 2.98 2.54 -0.66
C LEU A 123 3.99 3.69 -0.53
N PHE A 124 4.86 3.64 0.48
CA PHE A 124 5.92 4.64 0.65
C PHE A 124 6.86 4.67 -0.56
N VAL A 125 7.33 3.52 -1.04
CA VAL A 125 8.21 3.45 -2.22
C VAL A 125 7.47 3.98 -3.45
N ALA A 126 6.21 3.58 -3.68
CA ALA A 126 5.42 4.10 -4.80
C ALA A 126 5.31 5.63 -4.78
N PHE A 127 4.88 6.22 -3.67
CA PHE A 127 4.70 7.66 -3.56
C PHE A 127 6.02 8.44 -3.57
N LEU A 128 7.10 7.90 -2.98
CA LEU A 128 8.40 8.53 -3.01
C LEU A 128 8.92 8.63 -4.45
N PHE A 129 8.92 7.51 -5.18
CA PHE A 129 9.43 7.46 -6.55
C PHE A 129 8.53 8.26 -7.51
N MET A 130 7.21 8.25 -7.31
CA MET A 130 6.28 9.08 -8.08
C MET A 130 6.51 10.58 -7.82
N ALA A 131 6.71 10.99 -6.56
CA ALA A 131 7.05 12.37 -6.24
C ALA A 131 8.40 12.78 -6.84
N THR A 132 9.42 11.92 -6.77
CA THR A 132 10.73 12.16 -7.40
C THR A 132 10.59 12.32 -8.91
N MET A 133 9.84 11.45 -9.58
CA MET A 133 9.57 11.55 -11.01
C MET A 133 8.89 12.88 -11.37
N GLN A 134 7.86 13.28 -10.62
CA GLN A 134 7.16 14.55 -10.84
C GLN A 134 8.05 15.78 -10.60
N ILE A 135 8.94 15.74 -9.60
CA ILE A 135 9.91 16.82 -9.35
C ILE A 135 10.93 16.91 -10.48
N LEU A 136 11.46 15.77 -10.94
CA LEU A 136 12.43 15.73 -12.04
C LEU A 136 11.83 16.21 -13.38
N LEU A 137 10.55 15.89 -13.63
CA LEU A 137 9.78 16.44 -14.74
C LEU A 137 9.59 17.96 -14.59
N LEU A 138 9.25 18.46 -13.40
CA LEU A 138 9.04 19.88 -13.14
C LEU A 138 10.29 20.73 -13.39
N ILE A 139 11.47 20.20 -13.06
CA ILE A 139 12.76 20.89 -13.27
C ILE A 139 13.43 20.56 -14.60
N ASP A 140 12.77 19.77 -15.46
CA ASP A 140 13.26 19.31 -16.76
C ASP A 140 14.66 18.65 -16.70
N LYS A 141 14.88 17.77 -15.70
CA LYS A 141 16.14 17.04 -15.50
C LYS A 141 15.99 15.52 -15.54
N ILE A 142 14.86 15.02 -16.02
CA ILE A 142 14.64 13.58 -16.07
C ILE A 142 15.35 12.95 -17.27
N SER A 143 16.23 11.99 -17.03
CA SER A 143 16.79 11.17 -18.10
C SER A 143 15.78 10.11 -18.53
N TYR A 144 15.87 9.65 -19.78
CA TYR A 144 15.13 8.50 -20.28
C TYR A 144 15.33 7.24 -19.41
N VAL A 145 16.56 7.02 -18.93
CA VAL A 145 16.87 5.88 -18.06
C VAL A 145 16.18 6.01 -16.70
N ASP A 146 16.19 7.21 -16.11
CA ASP A 146 15.53 7.48 -14.83
C ASP A 146 14.02 7.28 -14.95
N CYS A 147 13.43 7.81 -16.03
CA CYS A 147 12.03 7.69 -16.38
C CYS A 147 11.54 6.22 -16.39
N ILE A 148 12.26 5.35 -17.10
CA ILE A 148 11.94 3.92 -17.19
C ILE A 148 12.14 3.21 -15.85
N CYS A 149 13.29 3.43 -15.20
CA CYS A 149 13.60 2.81 -13.91
C CYS A 149 12.55 3.17 -12.85
N MET A 150 12.21 4.46 -12.73
CA MET A 150 11.17 4.92 -11.81
C MET A 150 9.82 4.31 -12.16
N THR A 151 9.46 4.22 -13.45
CA THR A 151 8.19 3.62 -13.89
C THR A 151 8.06 2.17 -13.42
N PHE A 152 9.08 1.33 -13.61
CA PHE A 152 9.03 -0.07 -13.14
C PHE A 152 8.96 -0.18 -11.62
N ILE A 153 9.70 0.67 -10.89
CA ILE A 153 9.68 0.69 -9.42
C ILE A 153 8.30 1.10 -8.89
N ILE A 154 7.71 2.15 -9.46
CA ILE A 154 6.37 2.63 -9.12
C ILE A 154 5.34 1.54 -9.43
N TYR A 155 5.37 0.97 -10.65
CA TYR A 155 4.45 -0.08 -11.10
C TYR A 155 4.50 -1.30 -10.16
N PHE A 156 5.70 -1.82 -9.88
CA PHE A 156 5.89 -2.94 -8.96
C PHE A 156 5.35 -2.64 -7.56
N SER A 157 5.67 -1.47 -7.02
CA SER A 157 5.34 -1.09 -5.65
C SER A 157 3.83 -0.89 -5.46
N ILE A 158 3.15 -0.30 -6.44
CA ILE A 158 1.68 -0.18 -6.45
C ILE A 158 1.05 -1.57 -6.42
N LEU A 159 1.41 -2.45 -7.36
CA LEU A 159 0.84 -3.79 -7.43
C LEU A 159 1.12 -4.58 -6.14
N ALA A 160 2.36 -4.55 -5.64
CA ALA A 160 2.72 -5.21 -4.40
C ALA A 160 1.85 -4.72 -3.23
N ALA A 161 1.57 -3.42 -3.12
CA ALA A 161 0.67 -2.90 -2.09
C ALA A 161 -0.73 -3.53 -2.18
N PHE A 162 -1.29 -3.70 -3.37
CA PHE A 162 -2.59 -4.37 -3.54
C PHE A 162 -2.59 -5.85 -3.20
N PHE A 163 -1.54 -6.58 -3.60
CA PHE A 163 -1.44 -7.99 -3.23
C PHE A 163 -1.20 -8.17 -1.72
N TRP A 164 -0.47 -7.26 -1.08
CA TRP A 164 -0.35 -7.21 0.37
C TRP A 164 -1.68 -6.90 1.07
N LEU A 165 -2.53 -6.04 0.48
CA LEU A 165 -3.89 -5.81 0.95
C LEU A 165 -4.77 -7.08 0.83
N ASN A 166 -4.60 -7.84 -0.26
CA ASN A 166 -5.22 -9.17 -0.41
C ASN A 166 -4.77 -10.14 0.68
N VAL A 167 -3.47 -10.20 0.96
CA VAL A 167 -2.93 -11.01 2.05
C VAL A 167 -3.53 -10.59 3.40
N MET A 168 -3.69 -9.29 3.67
CA MET A 168 -4.32 -8.82 4.91
C MET A 168 -5.76 -9.31 5.06
N CYS A 169 -6.55 -9.26 3.98
CA CYS A 169 -7.94 -9.71 3.98
C CYS A 169 -8.03 -11.23 4.18
N TYR A 170 -7.21 -11.99 3.44
CA TYR A 170 -7.11 -13.44 3.56
C TYR A 170 -6.67 -13.89 4.96
N ASP A 171 -5.62 -13.28 5.51
CA ASP A 171 -5.09 -13.61 6.83
C ASP A 171 -6.12 -13.39 7.94
N LEU A 172 -6.92 -12.31 7.84
CA LEU A 172 -8.02 -12.08 8.77
C LEU A 172 -9.13 -13.13 8.65
N TRP A 173 -9.56 -13.41 7.43
CA TRP A 173 -10.57 -14.43 7.16
C TRP A 173 -10.14 -15.81 7.67
N SER A 174 -8.91 -16.23 7.32
CA SER A 174 -8.33 -17.51 7.69
C SER A 174 -8.22 -17.67 9.21
N LYS A 175 -7.82 -16.61 9.93
CA LYS A 175 -7.77 -16.61 11.41
C LYS A 175 -9.15 -16.79 12.05
N LEU A 176 -10.15 -16.11 11.53
CA LEU A 176 -11.52 -16.22 12.04
C LEU A 176 -12.09 -17.61 11.77
N ARG A 177 -11.81 -18.18 10.60
CA ARG A 177 -12.27 -19.52 10.22
C ARG A 177 -11.59 -20.60 11.05
N SER A 178 -10.28 -20.51 11.22
CA SER A 178 -9.51 -21.42 12.09
C SER A 178 -9.94 -21.32 13.56
N SER A 179 -10.49 -20.20 14.01
CA SER A 179 -11.02 -20.08 15.37
C SER A 179 -12.36 -20.80 15.57
N GLN A 180 -13.11 -21.09 14.50
CA GLN A 180 -14.35 -21.87 14.57
C GLN A 180 -14.07 -23.37 14.59
N ASN A 181 -13.17 -23.81 13.72
CA ASN A 181 -12.76 -25.19 13.66
C ASN A 181 -11.68 -25.38 14.73
N MET A 182 -12.07 -25.73 15.96
CA MET A 182 -11.19 -26.19 17.04
C MET A 182 -10.46 -27.49 16.63
N ALA A 183 -9.67 -27.44 15.58
CA ALA A 183 -9.03 -28.57 14.93
C ALA A 183 -7.52 -28.38 14.98
N HIS A 184 -6.92 -29.16 15.87
CA HIS A 184 -5.68 -29.93 15.80
C HIS A 184 -4.82 -29.85 14.50
N GLY A 185 -4.59 -28.66 13.95
CA GLY A 185 -3.67 -28.44 12.83
C GLY A 185 -2.28 -28.07 13.33
N PHE A 186 -1.25 -28.67 12.75
CA PHE A 186 0.16 -28.35 13.02
C PHE A 186 0.35 -26.82 12.97
N ALA A 187 0.74 -26.21 14.09
CA ALA A 187 0.87 -24.76 14.19
C ALA A 187 2.04 -24.30 13.31
N THR A 188 1.75 -23.95 12.06
CA THR A 188 2.74 -23.38 11.14
C THR A 188 3.34 -22.12 11.77
N SER A 189 4.66 -22.02 11.80
CA SER A 189 5.33 -20.87 12.39
C SER A 189 4.90 -19.58 11.69
N ALA A 190 4.80 -18.49 12.46
CA ALA A 190 4.45 -17.17 11.91
C ALA A 190 5.42 -16.73 10.80
N ARG A 191 6.69 -17.14 10.89
CA ARG A 191 7.72 -16.87 9.88
C ARG A 191 7.44 -17.59 8.56
N LEU A 192 7.07 -18.86 8.61
CA LEU A 192 6.77 -19.64 7.39
C LEU A 192 5.50 -19.12 6.69
N ARG A 193 4.49 -18.71 7.46
CA ARG A 193 3.30 -18.03 6.91
C ARG A 193 3.66 -16.70 6.25
N PHE A 194 4.48 -15.89 6.90
CA PHE A 194 4.95 -14.63 6.32
C PHE A 194 5.73 -14.86 5.02
N LEU A 195 6.62 -15.85 4.99
CA LEU A 195 7.39 -16.20 3.79
C LEU A 195 6.47 -16.60 2.64
N SER A 196 5.50 -17.48 2.90
CA SER A 196 4.50 -17.87 1.89
C SER A 196 3.69 -16.68 1.38
N TYR A 197 3.28 -15.78 2.27
CA TYR A 197 2.60 -14.53 1.89
C TYR A 197 3.48 -13.61 1.04
N SER A 198 4.76 -13.49 1.38
CA SER A 198 5.73 -12.71 0.62
C SER A 198 5.95 -13.27 -0.78
N CYS A 199 6.08 -14.59 -0.93
CA CYS A 199 6.21 -15.23 -2.25
C CYS A 199 5.01 -14.90 -3.16
N TYR A 200 3.79 -14.92 -2.61
CA TYR A 200 2.59 -14.53 -3.35
C TYR A 200 2.57 -13.01 -3.66
N ALA A 201 2.72 -12.18 -2.63
CA ALA A 201 2.46 -10.74 -2.73
C ALA A 201 3.58 -9.96 -3.44
N PHE A 202 4.79 -10.49 -3.48
CA PHE A 202 5.87 -9.93 -4.31
C PHE A 202 6.06 -10.69 -5.62
N GLY A 203 5.86 -12.02 -5.64
CA GLY A 203 6.07 -12.83 -6.83
C GLY A 203 5.15 -12.44 -7.99
N LEU A 204 3.86 -12.22 -7.72
CA LEU A 204 2.91 -11.82 -8.77
C LEU A 204 3.24 -10.44 -9.37
N PRO A 205 3.46 -9.36 -8.58
CA PRO A 205 3.99 -8.11 -9.12
C PRO A 205 5.28 -8.27 -9.90
N THR A 206 6.24 -9.06 -9.42
CA THR A 206 7.50 -9.28 -10.13
C THR A 206 7.27 -9.90 -11.51
N VAL A 207 6.43 -10.92 -11.62
CA VAL A 207 6.10 -11.56 -12.91
C VAL A 207 5.42 -10.55 -13.84
N LEU A 208 4.46 -9.76 -13.34
CA LEU A 208 3.78 -8.73 -14.13
C LEU A 208 4.75 -7.62 -14.59
N THR A 209 5.66 -7.18 -13.73
CA THR A 209 6.68 -6.18 -14.08
C THR A 209 7.68 -6.72 -15.11
N ILE A 210 8.11 -7.98 -14.98
CA ILE A 210 8.99 -8.63 -15.97
C ILE A 210 8.27 -8.75 -17.31
N LEU A 211 6.99 -9.13 -17.32
CA LEU A 211 6.18 -9.17 -18.54
C LEU A 211 6.08 -7.79 -19.19
N LEU A 212 5.79 -6.74 -18.41
CA LEU A 212 5.73 -5.37 -18.88
C LEU A 212 7.06 -4.92 -19.50
N ALA A 213 8.18 -5.18 -18.82
CA ALA A 213 9.51 -4.87 -19.31
C ALA A 213 9.85 -5.66 -20.58
N ALA A 214 9.56 -6.97 -20.61
CA ALA A 214 9.80 -7.81 -21.77
C ALA A 214 9.03 -7.31 -23.00
N LEU A 215 7.78 -6.88 -22.83
CA LEU A 215 6.98 -6.30 -23.91
C LEU A 215 7.51 -4.94 -24.36
N GLU A 216 7.94 -4.07 -23.43
CA GLU A 216 8.52 -2.77 -23.76
C GLU A 216 9.85 -2.88 -24.55
N PHE A 217 10.67 -3.88 -24.22
CA PHE A 217 11.94 -4.15 -24.91
C PHE A 217 11.82 -5.16 -26.06
N SER A 218 10.60 -5.64 -26.33
CA SER A 218 10.37 -6.51 -27.46
C SER A 218 10.38 -5.70 -28.77
N ASN A 219 11.09 -6.18 -29.78
CA ASN A 219 11.08 -5.58 -31.13
C ASN A 219 9.81 -5.95 -31.91
N LEU A 220 8.66 -6.06 -31.23
CA LEU A 220 7.39 -6.37 -31.89
C LEU A 220 6.87 -5.15 -32.68
N PRO A 221 6.18 -5.37 -33.80
CA PRO A 221 5.67 -4.28 -34.63
C PRO A 221 4.68 -3.38 -33.86
N VAL A 222 4.89 -2.08 -33.97
CA VAL A 222 4.28 -1.00 -33.16
C VAL A 222 2.74 -0.92 -33.30
N HIS A 223 2.17 -1.50 -34.36
CA HIS A 223 0.74 -1.51 -34.64
C HIS A 223 -0.08 -2.45 -33.73
N ILE A 224 0.58 -3.25 -32.90
CA ILE A 224 -0.11 -4.12 -31.94
C ILE A 224 -0.52 -3.27 -30.73
N LYS A 225 -1.84 -3.12 -30.49
CA LYS A 225 -2.45 -2.44 -29.34
C LYS A 225 -2.00 -2.94 -27.94
N LEU A 226 -1.18 -3.99 -27.91
CA LEU A 226 -0.66 -4.64 -26.71
C LEU A 226 0.68 -4.04 -26.27
N LEU A 227 1.38 -3.23 -27.08
CA LEU A 227 2.64 -2.64 -26.62
C LEU A 227 2.38 -1.57 -25.54
N PRO A 228 3.22 -1.46 -24.48
CA PRO A 228 3.04 -0.45 -23.44
C PRO A 228 3.37 0.97 -23.90
N HIS A 229 4.20 1.10 -24.94
CA HIS A 229 4.69 2.35 -25.55
C HIS A 229 5.30 3.35 -24.55
N LEU A 230 5.98 2.86 -23.50
CA LEU A 230 6.64 3.71 -22.50
C LEU A 230 7.71 4.63 -23.12
N ARG A 231 8.27 4.24 -24.28
CA ARG A 231 9.27 5.01 -25.03
C ARG A 231 8.76 6.28 -25.71
N ARG A 232 7.45 6.45 -25.91
CA ARG A 232 6.89 7.52 -26.78
C ARG A 232 5.83 8.41 -26.12
N GLN A 233 5.24 8.00 -24.99
CA GLN A 233 4.09 8.69 -24.36
C GLN A 233 4.41 9.39 -23.02
N GLY A 234 5.68 9.65 -22.72
CA GLY A 234 6.12 10.33 -21.49
C GLY A 234 6.52 9.39 -20.36
N CYS A 235 6.76 9.95 -19.17
CA CYS A 235 7.20 9.19 -18.00
C CYS A 235 6.01 8.66 -17.21
N PHE A 236 5.64 7.41 -17.53
CA PHE A 236 4.70 6.47 -16.89
C PHE A 236 3.69 5.89 -17.91
N LEU A 237 2.90 4.88 -17.52
CA LEU A 237 1.90 4.29 -18.40
C LEU A 237 0.79 5.29 -18.72
N SER A 238 0.45 5.42 -20.01
CA SER A 238 -0.65 6.25 -20.50
C SER A 238 -1.68 5.42 -21.31
N GLY A 239 -2.85 6.01 -21.54
CA GLY A 239 -3.92 5.49 -22.40
C GLY A 239 -4.32 4.02 -22.16
N THR A 240 -4.50 3.29 -23.25
CA THR A 240 -4.91 1.88 -23.26
C THR A 240 -3.94 0.96 -22.49
N SER A 241 -2.64 1.25 -22.53
CA SER A 241 -1.60 0.48 -21.82
C SER A 241 -1.77 0.57 -20.30
N LYS A 242 -2.10 1.75 -19.77
CA LYS A 242 -2.40 1.95 -18.34
C LYS A 242 -3.62 1.13 -17.90
N LEU A 243 -4.69 1.15 -18.71
CA LEU A 243 -5.90 0.36 -18.46
C LEU A 243 -5.63 -1.14 -18.42
N LEU A 244 -4.88 -1.64 -19.40
CA LEU A 244 -4.62 -3.07 -19.54
C LEU A 244 -3.62 -3.58 -18.49
N TYR A 245 -2.47 -2.92 -18.35
CA TYR A 245 -1.36 -3.46 -17.56
C TYR A 245 -1.40 -3.08 -16.08
N LEU A 246 -1.96 -1.92 -15.73
CA LEU A 246 -2.00 -1.45 -14.35
C LEU A 246 -3.39 -1.66 -13.75
N TYR A 247 -4.44 -1.14 -14.38
CA TYR A 247 -5.77 -1.17 -13.79
C TYR A 247 -6.43 -2.55 -13.81
N THR A 248 -6.19 -3.38 -14.84
CA THR A 248 -6.78 -4.73 -14.88
C THR A 248 -6.31 -5.62 -13.72
N PRO A 249 -5.00 -5.77 -13.43
CA PRO A 249 -4.55 -6.53 -12.26
C PRO A 249 -5.08 -5.94 -10.93
N ILE A 250 -5.14 -4.62 -10.82
CA ILE A 250 -5.69 -3.92 -9.65
C ILE A 250 -7.17 -4.25 -9.44
N LEU A 251 -7.98 -4.21 -10.50
CA LEU A 251 -9.40 -4.53 -10.43
C LEU A 251 -9.62 -5.98 -9.99
N LEU A 252 -8.87 -6.94 -10.55
CA LEU A 252 -8.92 -8.34 -10.13
C LEU A 252 -8.56 -8.50 -8.64
N ALA A 253 -7.50 -7.81 -8.19
CA ALA A 253 -7.10 -7.79 -6.78
C ALA A 253 -8.17 -7.14 -5.88
N CYS A 254 -8.87 -6.10 -6.35
CA CYS A 254 -9.99 -5.48 -5.64
C CYS A 254 -11.20 -6.41 -5.53
N MET A 255 -11.52 -7.16 -6.59
CA MET A 255 -12.59 -8.15 -6.56
C MET A 255 -12.29 -9.28 -5.57
N ALA A 256 -11.05 -9.78 -5.55
CA ALA A 256 -10.62 -10.76 -4.56
C ALA A 256 -10.73 -10.22 -3.11
N ASN A 257 -10.32 -8.96 -2.88
CA ASN A 257 -10.52 -8.28 -1.59
C ASN A 257 -12.00 -8.23 -1.19
N LEU A 258 -12.89 -7.83 -2.10
CA LEU A 258 -14.33 -7.74 -1.84
C LEU A 258 -14.91 -9.10 -1.43
N ILE A 259 -14.52 -10.18 -2.11
CA ILE A 259 -14.93 -11.54 -1.76
C ILE A 259 -14.48 -11.87 -0.32
N PHE A 260 -13.21 -11.63 0.03
CA PHE A 260 -12.72 -11.88 1.39
C PHE A 260 -13.42 -11.01 2.44
N PHE A 261 -13.75 -9.76 2.13
CA PHE A 261 -14.53 -8.91 3.03
C PHE A 261 -15.93 -9.46 3.29
N ILE A 262 -16.64 -9.88 2.23
CA ILE A 262 -17.99 -10.46 2.36
C ILE A 262 -17.94 -11.75 3.18
N LEU A 263 -16.98 -12.65 2.88
CA LEU A 263 -16.80 -13.90 3.63
C LEU A 263 -16.49 -13.62 5.11
N THR A 264 -15.60 -12.66 5.37
CA THR A 264 -15.23 -12.26 6.74
C THR A 264 -16.40 -11.61 7.48
N ALA A 265 -17.20 -10.77 6.81
CA ALA A 265 -18.39 -10.14 7.38
C ALA A 265 -19.43 -11.19 7.81
N LYS A 266 -19.75 -12.13 6.91
CA LYS A 266 -20.68 -13.24 7.18
C LYS A 266 -20.21 -14.07 8.37
N LEU A 267 -18.93 -14.42 8.38
CA LEU A 267 -18.30 -15.17 9.46
C LEU A 267 -18.35 -14.42 10.80
N LEU A 268 -18.00 -13.13 10.79
CA LEU A 268 -18.06 -12.30 11.99
C LEU A 268 -19.50 -12.10 12.50
N ALA A 269 -20.48 -11.99 11.60
CA ALA A 269 -21.89 -11.91 11.94
C ALA A 269 -22.41 -13.22 12.56
N HIS A 270 -21.98 -14.37 12.03
CA HIS A 270 -22.30 -15.68 12.59
C HIS A 270 -21.69 -15.86 13.99
N LEU A 271 -20.39 -15.55 14.14
CA LEU A 271 -19.71 -15.53 15.43
C LEU A 271 -20.41 -14.55 16.40
N LYS A 272 -20.93 -13.42 15.89
CA LYS A 272 -21.74 -12.44 16.64
C LYS A 272 -22.94 -13.06 17.34
N LYS A 273 -23.59 -14.05 16.73
CA LYS A 273 -24.76 -14.73 17.29
C LYS A 273 -24.43 -15.83 18.30
N GLN A 274 -23.25 -16.47 18.24
CA GLN A 274 -22.96 -17.71 18.99
C GLN A 274 -22.20 -17.57 20.32
N THR A 275 -21.55 -16.45 20.66
CA THR A 275 -20.68 -16.38 21.88
C THR A 275 -20.48 -14.96 22.45
N GLN A 276 -20.57 -14.72 23.77
CA GLN A 276 -20.15 -13.44 24.37
C GLN A 276 -18.65 -13.47 24.75
N GLY A 277 -17.83 -12.48 24.33
CA GLY A 277 -16.42 -12.43 24.78
C GLY A 277 -15.50 -11.36 24.16
N VAL A 278 -14.41 -11.04 24.89
CA VAL A 278 -13.40 -9.98 24.60
C VAL A 278 -12.62 -10.18 23.30
N ARG A 279 -12.39 -11.44 22.86
CA ARG A 279 -11.67 -11.76 21.62
C ARG A 279 -12.42 -11.25 20.38
N LYS A 280 -13.75 -11.31 20.42
CA LYS A 280 -14.69 -10.81 19.41
C LYS A 280 -14.55 -9.31 19.12
N ASN A 281 -14.36 -8.51 20.17
CA ASN A 281 -14.19 -7.06 20.04
C ASN A 281 -12.87 -6.69 19.36
N LYS A 282 -11.80 -7.45 19.57
CA LYS A 282 -10.51 -7.20 18.91
C LYS A 282 -10.59 -7.52 17.41
N ASP A 283 -11.18 -8.66 17.05
CA ASP A 283 -11.24 -9.07 15.64
C ASP A 283 -12.28 -8.25 14.85
N SER A 284 -13.40 -7.84 15.46
CA SER A 284 -14.32 -6.86 14.86
C SER A 284 -13.67 -5.48 14.66
N GLN A 285 -12.82 -5.04 15.59
CA GLN A 285 -12.08 -3.78 15.44
C GLN A 285 -11.02 -3.85 14.34
N ARG A 286 -10.37 -5.01 14.18
CA ARG A 286 -9.41 -5.28 13.09
C ARG A 286 -10.11 -5.33 11.73
N PHE A 287 -11.23 -6.03 11.65
CA PHE A 287 -12.06 -6.10 10.45
C PHE A 287 -12.52 -4.72 9.99
N ALA A 288 -13.08 -3.92 10.90
CA ALA A 288 -13.48 -2.55 10.59
C ALA A 288 -12.29 -1.68 10.15
N LEU A 289 -11.09 -1.93 10.68
CA LEU A 289 -9.88 -1.21 10.28
C LEU A 289 -9.39 -1.62 8.87
N TYR A 290 -9.47 -2.90 8.50
CA TYR A 290 -9.12 -3.34 7.14
C TYR A 290 -10.15 -2.92 6.10
N ILE A 291 -11.44 -2.92 6.45
CA ILE A 291 -12.47 -2.30 5.60
C ILE A 291 -12.18 -0.82 5.40
N LYS A 292 -11.91 -0.06 6.47
CA LYS A 292 -11.55 1.36 6.35
C LYS A 292 -10.32 1.56 5.48
N LEU A 293 -9.32 0.70 5.60
CA LEU A 293 -8.12 0.74 4.77
C LEU A 293 -8.46 0.48 3.29
N PHE A 294 -9.23 -0.57 3.00
CA PHE A 294 -9.65 -0.89 1.64
C PHE A 294 -10.57 0.15 1.03
N ILE A 295 -11.45 0.78 1.81
CA ILE A 295 -12.27 1.90 1.34
C ILE A 295 -11.37 3.07 1.00
N VAL A 296 -10.46 3.45 1.91
CA VAL A 296 -9.56 4.59 1.71
C VAL A 296 -8.63 4.38 0.52
N THR A 297 -8.08 3.19 0.32
CA THR A 297 -7.19 2.96 -0.82
C THR A 297 -7.93 2.47 -2.05
N GLY A 298 -8.83 1.51 -1.95
CA GLY A 298 -9.59 0.95 -3.07
C GLY A 298 -10.52 1.95 -3.79
N ILE A 299 -11.17 2.88 -3.07
CA ILE A 299 -11.99 3.92 -3.74
C ILE A 299 -11.11 4.82 -4.60
N ASN A 300 -9.92 5.21 -4.12
CA ASN A 300 -8.98 6.03 -4.90
C ASN A 300 -8.68 5.40 -6.26
N TRP A 301 -8.40 4.11 -6.28
CA TRP A 301 -8.08 3.42 -7.54
C TRP A 301 -9.27 3.23 -8.46
N VAL A 302 -10.48 3.09 -7.93
CA VAL A 302 -11.70 3.10 -8.76
C VAL A 302 -11.88 4.49 -9.39
N LEU A 303 -11.66 5.56 -8.62
CA LEU A 303 -11.77 6.93 -9.14
C LEU A 303 -10.70 7.22 -10.20
N GLU A 304 -9.48 6.73 -10.03
CA GLU A 304 -8.40 6.81 -11.02
C GLU A 304 -8.77 6.12 -12.35
N VAL A 305 -9.42 4.95 -12.29
CA VAL A 305 -9.91 4.26 -13.49
C VAL A 305 -10.98 5.08 -14.19
N ILE A 306 -11.93 5.65 -13.44
CA ILE A 306 -13.01 6.47 -14.01
C ILE A 306 -12.42 7.77 -14.61
N SER A 307 -11.42 8.38 -13.96
CA SER A 307 -10.68 9.53 -14.47
C SER A 307 -10.07 9.25 -15.83
N SER A 308 -9.42 8.09 -15.96
CA SER A 308 -8.82 7.64 -17.22
C SER A 308 -9.84 7.37 -18.34
N LEU A 309 -11.13 7.19 -18.03
CA LEU A 309 -12.19 6.94 -19.02
C LEU A 309 -12.98 8.20 -19.37
N TYR A 310 -12.97 9.22 -18.50
CA TYR A 310 -13.76 10.44 -18.65
C TYR A 310 -12.92 11.69 -18.33
N PRO A 311 -11.94 12.06 -19.17
CA PRO A 311 -11.02 13.16 -18.90
C PRO A 311 -11.70 14.55 -18.84
N GLU A 312 -12.89 14.70 -19.43
CA GLU A 312 -13.60 15.99 -19.60
C GLU A 312 -14.05 16.69 -18.29
N ALA A 313 -13.89 16.06 -17.12
CA ALA A 313 -14.38 16.56 -15.82
C ALA A 313 -13.27 17.11 -14.91
N ASN A 314 -12.47 18.05 -15.41
CA ASN A 314 -11.25 18.58 -14.77
C ASN A 314 -11.38 18.96 -13.27
N TYR A 315 -12.46 19.64 -12.86
CA TYR A 315 -12.64 20.04 -11.45
C TYR A 315 -12.92 18.87 -10.50
N PHE A 316 -13.61 17.83 -10.97
CA PHE A 316 -13.91 16.64 -10.15
C PHE A 316 -12.65 15.79 -9.94
N TRP A 317 -11.81 15.69 -10.97
CA TRP A 317 -10.54 14.97 -10.91
C TRP A 317 -9.54 15.65 -9.98
N GLN A 318 -9.48 16.99 -9.98
CA GLN A 318 -8.61 17.72 -9.04
C GLN A 318 -8.89 17.40 -7.56
N PHE A 319 -10.16 17.23 -7.18
CA PHE A 319 -10.53 16.84 -5.81
C PHE A 319 -10.13 15.39 -5.50
N THR A 320 -10.35 14.49 -6.46
CA THR A 320 -9.97 13.08 -6.37
C THR A 320 -8.46 12.93 -6.23
N ASP A 321 -7.70 13.65 -7.03
CA ASP A 321 -6.25 13.65 -7.00
C ASP A 321 -5.77 14.15 -5.64
N ALA A 322 -6.29 15.29 -5.15
CA ALA A 322 -5.99 15.81 -3.83
C ALA A 322 -6.25 14.78 -2.70
N TYR A 323 -7.34 14.03 -2.78
CA TYR A 323 -7.65 12.95 -1.84
C TYR A 323 -6.65 11.79 -1.94
N ASN A 324 -6.27 11.39 -3.16
CA ASN A 324 -5.30 10.34 -3.42
C ASN A 324 -3.93 10.69 -2.81
N VAL A 325 -3.49 11.93 -2.99
CA VAL A 325 -2.19 12.36 -2.43
C VAL A 325 -2.18 12.46 -0.91
N LEU A 326 -3.34 12.56 -0.24
CA LEU A 326 -3.46 12.61 1.22
C LEU A 326 -3.64 11.24 1.88
N VAL A 327 -3.63 10.15 1.10
CA VAL A 327 -3.82 8.77 1.61
C VAL A 327 -2.89 8.45 2.77
N GLY A 328 -1.62 8.85 2.73
CA GLY A 328 -0.66 8.58 3.80
C GLY A 328 -1.04 9.24 5.13
N PHE A 329 -1.55 10.48 5.07
CA PHE A 329 -2.07 11.19 6.24
C PHE A 329 -3.34 10.52 6.80
N ILE A 330 -4.27 10.12 5.92
CA ILE A 330 -5.50 9.42 6.33
C ILE A 330 -5.17 8.09 7.01
N ILE A 331 -4.22 7.32 6.47
CA ILE A 331 -3.70 6.09 7.07
C ILE A 331 -3.17 6.36 8.48
N PHE A 332 -2.35 7.41 8.66
CA PHE A 332 -1.83 7.77 9.98
C PHE A 332 -2.96 8.04 11.00
N ILE A 333 -3.99 8.78 10.62
CA ILE A 333 -5.16 9.01 11.48
C ILE A 333 -5.85 7.69 11.84
N ILE A 334 -6.08 6.81 10.86
CA ILE A 334 -6.78 5.53 11.06
C ILE A 334 -6.02 4.59 11.99
N PHE A 335 -4.70 4.59 11.95
CA PHE A 335 -3.87 3.60 12.65
C PHE A 335 -3.22 4.11 13.94
N VAL A 336 -2.71 5.34 13.93
CA VAL A 336 -1.96 5.92 15.04
C VAL A 336 -2.85 6.75 15.96
N CYS A 337 -3.68 7.63 15.41
CA CYS A 337 -4.51 8.57 16.19
C CYS A 337 -5.67 7.91 16.97
N LYS A 338 -5.69 6.57 17.08
CA LYS A 338 -6.63 5.85 17.94
C LYS A 338 -6.24 6.00 19.41
N LYS A 339 -7.20 6.38 20.27
CA LYS A 339 -7.03 6.50 21.74
C LYS A 339 -6.25 5.34 22.36
N LYS A 340 -6.53 4.09 21.96
CA LYS A 340 -5.82 2.90 22.46
C LYS A 340 -4.34 2.86 22.06
N THR A 341 -4.00 3.24 20.84
CA THR A 341 -2.63 3.30 20.32
C THR A 341 -1.87 4.43 21.02
N LEU A 342 -2.47 5.62 21.11
CA LEU A 342 -1.89 6.78 21.80
C LEU A 342 -1.61 6.50 23.29
N ILE A 343 -2.54 5.85 24.01
CA ILE A 343 -2.32 5.44 25.41
C ILE A 343 -1.16 4.44 25.51
N SER A 344 -1.10 3.47 24.60
CA SER A 344 -0.02 2.47 24.57
C SER A 344 1.35 3.11 24.29
N LEU A 345 1.38 4.10 23.39
CA LEU A 345 2.56 4.88 23.07
C LEU A 345 3.01 5.72 24.27
N ARG A 346 2.09 6.46 24.91
CA ARG A 346 2.37 7.25 26.11
C ARG A 346 2.92 6.40 27.25
N ARG A 347 2.32 5.24 27.52
CA ARG A 347 2.81 4.31 28.55
C ARG A 347 4.22 3.82 28.25
N ARG A 348 4.51 3.50 26.99
CA ARG A 348 5.83 3.03 26.57
C ARG A 348 6.89 4.12 26.63
N TYR A 349 6.53 5.33 26.21
CA TYR A 349 7.38 6.51 26.37
C TYR A 349 7.70 6.75 27.85
N GLN A 350 6.70 6.74 28.73
CA GLN A 350 6.88 6.88 30.19
C GLN A 350 7.80 5.82 30.79
N MET A 351 7.68 4.56 30.34
CA MET A 351 8.60 3.48 30.76
C MET A 351 10.04 3.74 30.30
N LEU A 352 10.23 4.29 29.11
CA LEU A 352 11.57 4.59 28.55
C LEU A 352 12.20 5.86 29.15
N THR A 353 11.40 6.86 29.53
CA THR A 353 11.88 8.12 30.15
C THR A 353 11.94 8.06 31.68
N GLY A 354 11.64 6.93 32.32
CA GLY A 354 11.72 6.76 33.77
C GLY A 354 10.74 7.62 34.60
N LYS A 355 9.79 8.32 33.96
CA LYS A 355 8.77 9.10 34.68
C LYS A 355 7.75 8.15 35.30
N LYS A 356 7.82 7.98 36.63
CA LYS A 356 6.78 7.29 37.42
C LYS A 356 5.41 7.88 37.11
N MET A 357 4.47 7.02 36.76
CA MET A 357 3.07 7.38 36.54
C MET A 357 2.47 7.82 37.88
N SER A 358 2.21 9.12 38.06
CA SER A 358 1.37 9.58 39.16
C SER A 358 -0.01 8.95 38.98
N ARG A 359 -0.38 8.12 39.93
CA ARG A 359 -1.65 7.40 39.97
C ARG A 359 -2.69 8.36 40.55
N THR A 360 -3.15 9.32 39.76
CA THR A 360 -4.31 10.14 40.12
C THR A 360 -5.46 9.76 39.21
N GLU A 361 -6.32 8.90 39.73
CA GLU A 361 -7.77 8.85 39.50
C GLU A 361 -8.31 7.65 40.28
N THR A 362 -8.45 7.84 41.60
CA THR A 362 -9.46 7.13 42.37
C THR A 362 -10.63 8.09 42.48
N THR A 363 -11.72 7.76 41.82
CA THR A 363 -13.00 8.45 41.93
C THR A 363 -13.41 8.52 43.40
N ASN A 364 -13.68 9.74 43.86
CA ASN A 364 -14.26 10.02 45.16
C ASN A 364 -15.64 9.34 45.26
N THR A 365 -15.77 8.40 46.19
CA THR A 365 -17.06 8.12 46.83
C THR A 365 -16.84 8.37 48.32
N ARG A 366 -17.34 9.53 48.78
CA ARG A 366 -17.50 9.87 50.18
C ARG A 366 -18.48 8.88 50.81
N THR A 367 -18.11 8.21 51.91
CA THR A 367 -18.90 8.25 53.15
C THR A 367 -18.10 7.70 54.34
N SER A 368 -17.96 8.58 55.34
CA SER A 368 -17.88 8.35 56.80
C SER A 368 -16.84 7.42 57.41
N SER A 369 -15.80 8.03 57.95
CA SER A 369 -14.97 7.51 59.03
C SER A 369 -15.72 7.61 60.37
N CYS A 370 -15.74 6.53 61.16
CA CYS A 370 -15.88 6.60 62.61
C CYS A 370 -14.54 6.21 63.26
N ILE A 371 -14.17 7.03 64.24
CA ILE A 371 -12.94 7.00 65.04
C ILE A 371 -13.14 6.05 66.22
N PHE A 372 -12.14 5.21 66.54
CA PHE A 372 -11.71 5.02 67.93
C PHE A 372 -10.29 4.43 68.05
N SER A 373 -9.55 5.00 68.99
CA SER A 373 -8.14 4.79 69.38
C SER A 373 -7.99 3.75 70.50
N HIS A 374 -6.85 3.04 70.59
CA HIS A 374 -5.97 2.98 71.78
C HIS A 374 -4.84 1.90 71.72
N GLN A 375 -3.62 2.37 71.99
CA GLN A 375 -2.53 1.86 72.86
C GLN A 375 -2.00 0.39 72.86
N SER A 376 -0.74 0.26 72.43
CA SER A 376 0.48 -0.32 73.04
C SER A 376 0.51 -1.58 73.95
N LYS A 377 1.41 -2.50 73.55
CA LYS A 377 2.31 -3.43 74.31
C LYS A 377 1.72 -4.60 75.14
N ASP A 378 1.99 -5.86 74.76
CA ASP A 378 3.12 -6.72 75.21
C ASP A 378 2.95 -8.20 74.73
N ASP A 379 4.03 -8.96 74.80
CA ASP A 379 4.27 -10.34 74.30
C ASP A 379 3.26 -11.43 74.71
N SER A 380 2.98 -12.38 73.80
CA SER A 380 3.04 -13.84 74.05
C SER A 380 2.63 -14.67 72.83
N GLN A 381 3.30 -15.81 72.68
CA GLN A 381 3.09 -16.85 71.66
C GLN A 381 1.65 -17.39 71.65
N ILE A 382 1.11 -17.72 70.46
CA ILE A 382 0.31 -18.95 70.20
C ILE A 382 0.12 -19.14 68.67
N LYS A 383 0.29 -20.40 68.27
CA LYS A 383 0.14 -20.98 66.91
C LYS A 383 -1.26 -20.77 66.33
N SER A 384 -1.37 -20.55 65.01
CA SER A 384 -2.49 -21.08 64.21
C SER A 384 -2.18 -21.16 62.70
N ASN A 385 -1.97 -22.39 62.25
CA ASN A 385 -2.44 -23.04 61.02
C ASN A 385 -2.77 -22.18 59.79
N VAL A 386 -1.85 -22.25 58.82
CA VAL A 386 -2.14 -22.02 57.39
C VAL A 386 -2.85 -23.26 56.83
N SER A 387 -4.10 -23.12 56.42
CA SER A 387 -4.79 -24.12 55.60
C SER A 387 -4.21 -24.12 54.18
N MET A 388 -3.50 -25.18 53.79
CA MET A 388 -3.12 -25.44 52.41
C MET A 388 -4.23 -26.20 51.65
N ASP A 389 -4.47 -25.77 50.43
CA ASP A 389 -5.46 -26.26 49.47
C ASP A 389 -5.26 -27.77 49.14
N PRO A 390 -6.31 -28.62 49.25
CA PRO A 390 -6.27 -30.07 48.98
C PRO A 390 -5.68 -30.46 47.61
N LYS A 391 -5.67 -29.53 46.64
CA LYS A 391 -5.11 -29.78 45.29
C LYS A 391 -3.58 -29.82 45.26
N THR A 392 -2.91 -29.23 46.26
CA THR A 392 -1.44 -29.18 46.32
C THR A 392 -0.84 -30.47 46.88
N GLU A 393 -1.55 -31.13 47.81
CA GLU A 393 -1.12 -32.40 48.41
C GLU A 393 -1.23 -33.58 47.44
N GLN A 394 -2.28 -33.62 46.62
CA GLN A 394 -2.45 -34.68 45.61
C GLN A 394 -1.44 -34.59 44.47
N LYS A 395 -0.97 -33.37 44.14
CA LYS A 395 0.09 -33.15 43.15
C LYS A 395 1.46 -33.57 43.69
N ARG A 396 1.70 -33.37 44.99
CA ARG A 396 2.92 -33.81 45.70
C ARG A 396 2.99 -35.34 45.84
N LYS A 397 1.87 -36.00 46.17
CA LYS A 397 1.79 -37.49 46.23
C LYS A 397 1.99 -38.15 44.86
N LYS A 398 1.48 -37.56 43.76
CA LYS A 398 1.73 -38.06 42.39
C LYS A 398 3.18 -37.88 41.92
N SER A 399 3.85 -36.80 42.35
CA SER A 399 5.27 -36.56 42.05
C SER A 399 6.18 -37.58 42.76
N LEU A 400 5.91 -37.88 44.04
CA LEU A 400 6.69 -38.86 44.81
C LEU A 400 6.53 -40.30 44.28
N LEU A 401 5.31 -40.68 43.87
CA LEU A 401 5.06 -41.98 43.22
C LEU A 401 5.78 -42.14 41.86
N PHE A 402 5.96 -41.05 41.11
CA PHE A 402 6.69 -41.10 39.83
C PHE A 402 8.21 -41.18 40.02
N GLU A 403 8.74 -40.58 41.08
CA GLU A 403 10.17 -40.66 41.43
C GLU A 403 10.54 -42.09 41.88
N ASP A 404 9.72 -42.76 42.71
CA ASP A 404 9.95 -44.14 43.17
C ASP A 404 9.91 -45.18 42.04
N VAL A 405 8.99 -45.02 41.08
CA VAL A 405 8.91 -45.89 39.89
C VAL A 405 10.14 -45.67 39.00
N ARG A 406 10.63 -44.43 38.88
CA ARG A 406 11.82 -44.09 38.09
C ARG A 406 13.11 -44.62 38.73
N GLN A 407 13.21 -44.59 40.05
CA GLN A 407 14.34 -45.17 40.78
C GLN A 407 14.36 -46.70 40.66
N SER A 408 13.19 -47.34 40.76
CA SER A 408 13.06 -48.81 40.60
C SER A 408 13.44 -49.29 39.18
N LEU A 409 13.08 -48.54 38.15
CA LEU A 409 13.45 -48.84 36.75
C LEU A 409 14.94 -48.66 36.48
N ASN A 410 15.59 -47.65 37.06
CA ASN A 410 17.04 -47.46 36.89
C ASN A 410 17.87 -48.53 37.60
N THR A 411 17.43 -49.06 38.73
CA THR A 411 18.12 -50.17 39.42
C THR A 411 17.98 -51.50 38.67
N TYR A 412 16.88 -51.71 37.93
CA TYR A 412 16.68 -52.92 37.10
C TYR A 412 17.52 -52.91 35.81
N VAL A 413 17.78 -51.73 35.23
CA VAL A 413 18.61 -51.59 34.02
C VAL A 413 20.11 -51.73 34.31
N ASN A 414 20.56 -51.36 35.51
CA ASN A 414 21.97 -51.48 35.91
C ASN A 414 22.39 -52.88 36.41
N THR A 415 21.46 -53.84 36.53
CA THR A 415 21.76 -55.23 36.93
C THR A 415 21.75 -56.23 35.77
N ARG A 416 21.52 -55.79 34.53
CA ARG A 416 21.64 -56.60 33.29
C ARG A 416 22.63 -56.02 32.27
N LYS A 417 23.77 -55.49 32.73
CA LYS A 417 24.94 -55.24 31.89
C LYS A 417 26.19 -55.80 32.55
#